data_AF-A0A1F6IUC0-F1
#
_entry.id   AF-A0A1F6IUC0-F1
#
_cell.length_a   1.000
_cell.length_b   1.000
_cell.length_c   1.000
_cell.angle_alpha   90.00
_cell.angle_beta   90.00
_cell.angle_gamma   90.00
#
_symmetry.space_group_name_H-M   'P 1'
#
loop_
_entity.id
_entity.type
_entity.pdbx_description
1 polymer ?
#
loop_
_entity_poly.entity_id
_entity_poly.type
_entity_poly.pdbx_seq_one_letter_code
_entity_poly.pdbx_strand_id
1 'polypeptide(L)' 'MEIFNFFLKIFSNQDALFRIILIILISIYGLFALILFLQIRNLNRIINQITFSPIFIVFTLVHLLATVALLFFAVLFL' A
#
# COMPACT_ATOMS: atom_id res chain seq x y z
N MET A 1 -24.30 -23.27 11.85
CA MET A 1 -24.00 -22.71 13.19
C MET A 1 -22.52 -22.31 13.31
N GLU A 2 -21.56 -23.16 12.92
CA GLU A 2 -20.13 -22.87 13.09
C GLU A 2 -19.61 -21.67 12.29
N ILE A 3 -20.01 -21.53 11.02
CA ILE A 3 -19.66 -20.37 10.19
C ILE A 3 -20.21 -19.07 10.79
N PHE A 4 -21.44 -19.09 11.31
CA PHE A 4 -22.06 -17.95 11.97
C PHE A 4 -21.33 -17.56 13.27
N ASN A 5 -20.90 -18.56 14.05
CA ASN A 5 -20.09 -18.34 15.24
C ASN A 5 -18.68 -17.84 14.92
N PHE A 6 -18.09 -18.26 13.79
CA PHE A 6 -16.82 -17.73 13.29
C PHE A 6 -16.94 -16.24 12.94
N PHE A 7 -18.00 -15.86 12.22
CA PHE A 7 -18.29 -14.44 11.95
C PHE A 7 -18.52 -13.66 13.24
N LEU A 8 -19.36 -14.15 14.16
CA LEU A 8 -19.59 -13.48 15.45
C LEU A 8 -18.31 -13.29 16.27
N LYS A 9 -17.42 -14.27 16.28
CA LYS A 9 -16.13 -14.20 17.00
C LYS A 9 -15.14 -13.22 16.35
N ILE A 10 -15.20 -13.06 15.03
CA ILE A 10 -14.44 -12.03 14.31
C ILE A 10 -15.01 -10.65 14.58
N PHE A 11 -16.33 -10.47 14.48
CA PHE A 11 -17.00 -9.20 14.74
C PHE A 11 -16.99 -8.78 16.22
N SER A 12 -16.86 -9.73 17.15
CA SER A 12 -16.71 -9.41 18.58
C SER A 12 -15.32 -8.86 18.92
N ASN A 13 -14.31 -9.15 18.10
CA ASN A 13 -12.96 -8.62 18.26
C ASN A 13 -12.73 -7.47 17.28
N GLN A 14 -13.36 -6.33 17.59
CA GLN A 14 -13.34 -5.14 16.75
C GLN A 14 -11.91 -4.66 16.46
N ASP A 15 -10.99 -4.76 17.44
CA ASP A 15 -9.59 -4.38 17.27
C ASP A 15 -8.88 -5.23 16.20
N ALA A 16 -9.05 -6.55 16.24
CA ALA A 16 -8.47 -7.44 15.22
C ALA A 16 -9.06 -7.15 13.83
N LEU A 17 -10.35 -6.85 13.77
CA LEU A 17 -11.06 -6.54 12.52
C LEU A 17 -10.55 -5.21 11.92
N PHE A 18 -10.37 -4.17 12.74
CA PHE A 18 -9.80 -2.90 12.30
C PHE A 18 -8.37 -3.05 11.80
N ARG A 19 -7.52 -3.85 12.46
CA ARG A 19 -6.16 -4.14 12.01
C ARG A 19 -6.14 -4.83 10.65
N ILE A 20 -7.01 -5.82 10.45
CA ILE A 20 -7.13 -6.52 9.16
C ILE A 20 -7.53 -5.55 8.05
N ILE A 21 -8.56 -4.71 8.29
CA ILE A 21 -9.00 -3.70 7.32
C ILE A 21 -7.85 -2.72 7.02
N LEU A 22 -7.12 -2.28 8.04
CA LEU A 22 -5.99 -1.36 7.89
C LEU A 22 -4.88 -1.96 7.02
N ILE A 23 -4.51 -3.22 7.28
CA ILE A 23 -3.50 -3.94 6.47
C ILE A 23 -3.96 -4.04 5.02
N ILE A 24 -5.23 -4.35 4.77
CA ILE A 24 -5.80 -4.42 3.42
C ILE A 24 -5.69 -3.04 2.72
N LEU A 25 -6.07 -1.96 3.41
CA LEU A 25 -6.00 -0.61 2.84
C LEU A 25 -4.56 -0.17 2.54
N ILE A 26 -3.61 -0.43 3.46
CA ILE A 26 -2.19 -0.12 3.24
C ILE A 26 -1.65 -0.94 2.07
N SER A 27 -2.06 -2.21 1.94
CA SER A 27 -1.65 -3.07 0.83
C SER A 27 -2.15 -2.54 -0.53
N ILE A 28 -3.42 -2.11 -0.60
CA ILE A 28 -3.99 -1.50 -1.81
C ILE A 28 -3.24 -0.20 -2.16
N TYR A 29 -2.98 0.64 -1.16
CA TYR A 29 -2.23 1.88 -1.37
C TYR A 29 -0.77 1.62 -1.80
N GLY A 30 -0.12 0.58 -1.26
CA GLY A 30 1.20 0.13 -1.70
C GLY A 30 1.23 -0.36 -3.16
N LEU A 31 0.22 -1.12 -3.57
CA LEU A 31 0.05 -1.52 -4.98
C LEU A 31 -0.11 -0.31 -5.89
N PHE A 32 -0.91 0.68 -5.48
CA PHE A 32 -1.05 1.92 -6.22
C PHE A 32 0.28 2.69 -6.35
N ALA A 33 1.04 2.82 -5.26
CA ALA A 33 2.35 3.47 -5.28
C ALA A 33 3.34 2.73 -6.20
N LEU A 34 3.31 1.40 -6.22
CA LEU A 34 4.14 0.59 -7.12
C LEU A 34 3.77 0.80 -8.58
N ILE A 35 2.48 0.78 -8.91
CA ILE A 35 2.00 1.04 -10.28
C ILE A 35 2.45 2.43 -10.74
N LEU A 36 2.27 3.45 -9.90
CA LEU A 36 2.73 4.82 -10.20
C LEU A 36 4.24 4.86 -10.46
N PHE A 37 5.05 4.23 -9.61
CA PHE A 37 6.50 4.18 -9.80
C PHE A 37 6.88 3.54 -11.14
N LEU A 38 6.26 2.41 -11.50
CA LEU A 38 6.50 1.73 -12.77
C LEU A 38 6.05 2.60 -13.96
N GLN A 39 4.92 3.28 -13.87
CA GLN A 39 4.42 4.18 -14.90
C GLN A 39 5.36 5.37 -15.11
N ILE A 40 5.80 6.05 -14.04
CA ILE A 40 6.73 7.18 -14.15
C ILE A 40 8.07 6.71 -14.72
N ARG A 41 8.57 5.55 -14.29
CA ARG A 41 9.80 4.98 -14.84
C ARG A 41 9.68 4.67 -16.34
N ASN A 42 8.55 4.12 -16.77
CA ASN A 42 8.31 3.82 -18.19
C ASN A 42 8.12 5.10 -19.02
N LEU A 43 7.39 6.09 -18.49
CA LEU A 43 7.27 7.41 -19.11
C LEU A 43 8.63 8.08 -19.27
N ASN A 44 9.48 8.08 -18.24
CA ASN A 44 10.84 8.63 -18.35
C ASN A 44 11.69 7.92 -19.41
N ARG A 45 11.50 6.61 -19.59
CA ARG A 45 12.21 5.84 -20.63
C ARG A 45 11.73 6.18 -22.04
N ILE A 46 10.41 6.29 -22.24
CA ILE A 46 9.81 6.60 -23.54
C ILE A 46 10.07 8.05 -23.92
N ILE A 47 9.95 8.96 -22.95
CA ILE A 47 10.04 10.41 -23.13
C ILE A 47 11.47 10.89 -22.77
N ASN A 48 12.49 10.10 -23.09
CA ASN A 48 13.90 10.55 -23.01
C ASN A 48 14.22 11.70 -24.00
N GLN A 49 13.21 12.20 -24.73
CA GLN A 49 13.25 13.37 -25.62
C GLN A 49 12.62 14.63 -25.01
N ILE A 50 11.86 14.53 -23.91
CA ILE A 50 11.32 15.69 -23.17
C ILE A 50 11.49 15.36 -21.70
N THR A 51 12.51 15.93 -21.06
CA THR A 51 12.86 15.72 -19.65
C THR A 51 11.65 15.84 -18.72
N PHE A 52 10.98 14.73 -18.43
CA PHE A 52 10.13 14.64 -17.26
C PHE A 52 11.03 14.87 -16.04
N SER A 53 10.63 15.78 -15.16
CA SER A 53 11.49 16.23 -14.08
C SER A 53 11.87 15.04 -13.18
N PRO A 54 13.17 14.78 -12.95
CA PRO A 54 13.65 13.71 -12.06
C PRO A 54 12.99 13.70 -10.68
N ILE A 55 12.42 14.84 -10.27
CA ILE A 55 11.67 15.02 -9.04
C ILE A 55 10.48 14.04 -8.91
N PHE A 56 9.81 13.68 -10.01
CA PHE A 56 8.67 12.76 -9.98
C PHE A 56 9.08 11.31 -9.67
N ILE A 57 10.29 10.90 -10.08
CA ILE A 57 10.85 9.59 -9.70
C ILE A 57 11.16 9.58 -8.21
N VAL A 58 11.77 10.65 -7.69
CA VAL A 58 12.08 10.77 -6.27
C VAL A 58 10.80 10.72 -5.42
N PHE A 59 9.77 11.47 -5.79
CA PHE A 59 8.50 11.46 -5.07
C PHE A 59 7.83 10.08 -5.06
N THR A 60 7.78 9.39 -6.21
CA THR A 60 7.19 8.05 -6.27
C THR A 60 7.99 7.00 -5.48
N LEU A 61 9.32 7.10 -5.50
CA LEU A 61 10.17 6.21 -4.70
C LEU A 61 9.99 6.45 -3.20
N VAL A 62 9.90 7.71 -2.77
CA VAL A 62 9.61 8.06 -1.37
C VAL A 62 8.24 7.52 -0.94
N HIS A 63 7.22 7.66 -1.78
CA HIS A 63 5.89 7.07 -1.52
C HIS A 63 5.92 5.56 -1.40
N LEU A 64 6.67 4.87 -2.27
CA LEU A 64 6.85 3.42 -2.20
C LEU A 64 7.54 2.99 -0.90
N LEU A 65 8.60 3.70 -0.50
CA LEU A 65 9.31 3.40 0.75
C LEU A 65 8.43 3.66 1.97
N ALA A 66 7.67 4.76 1.97
CA ALA A 66 6.74 5.08 3.04
C ALA A 66 5.61 4.04 3.17
N THR A 67 5.11 3.50 2.06
CA THR A 67 4.11 2.42 2.08
C THR A 67 4.65 1.12 2.65
N VAL A 68 5.87 0.74 2.27
CA VAL A 68 6.54 -0.44 2.85
C VAL A 68 6.76 -0.26 4.34
N ALA A 69 7.22 0.92 4.78
CA ALA A 69 7.41 1.21 6.20
C ALA A 69 6.09 1.16 6.99
N LEU A 70 5.01 1.71 6.43
CA LEU A 70 3.67 1.66 7.03
C LEU A 70 3.16 0.23 7.16
N LEU A 71 3.35 -0.60 6.13
CA LEU A 71 2.93 -2.01 6.17
C LEU A 71 3.72 -2.78 7.22
N PHE A 72 5.02 -2.56 7.30
CA PHE A 72 5.88 -3.19 8.32
C PHE A 72 5.46 -2.76 9.73
N PHE A 73 5.18 -1.47 9.93
CA PHE A 73 4.68 -0.97 11.20
C PHE A 73 3.32 -1.59 11.57
N ALA A 74 2.38 -1.63 10.62
CA ALA A 74 1.05 -2.18 10.84
C ALA A 74 1.07 -3.68 11.16
N VAL A 75 2.03 -4.44 10.63
CA VAL A 75 2.15 -5.88 10.91
C VAL A 75 2.83 -6.16 12.25
N LEU A 76 3.84 -5.37 12.64
CA LEU A 76 4.65 -5.65 13.83
C LEU A 76 4.15 -4.98 15.11
N PHE A 77 3.54 -3.81 15.00
CA PHE A 77 3.25 -2.96 16.17
C PHE A 77 1.75 -2.69 16.37
N LEU A 78 0.94 -2.93 15.34
CA LEU A 78 -0.52 -2.95 15.46
C LEU A 78 -0.96 -4.38 15.72
#